data_AF-A0A4Q3LDS7-F1
#
_entry.id   AF-A0A4Q3LDS7-F1
#
_cell.length_a   1.000
_cell.length_b   1.000
_cell.length_c   1.000
_cell.angle_alpha   90.00
_cell.angle_beta   90.00
_cell.angle_gamma   90.00
#
_symmetry.space_group_name_H-M   'P 1'
#
loop_
_entity.id
_entity.type
_entity.pdbx_description
1 polymer ?
#
loop_
_entity_poly.entity_id
_entity_poly.type
_entity_poly.pdbx_seq_one_letter_code
_entity_poly.pdbx_strand_id
1 'polypeptide(L)'
;MKRRNGHGSPTPAGARPDADAPGTDEPGAAPAAEPVPESALREIPADLSGESSDTLTLYLRDVRRTTLFTAEEEYATAVRARAGDFAARQSMIEHNLRLVVSIAKGYLGRGVPLSDLIEEGNLGLMHAIDKFEP
;
A
#
# COMPACT_ATOMS: atom_id res chain seq x y z
N MET A 1 -9.81 -49.60 -66.54
CA MET A 1 -9.03 -50.85 -66.31
C MET A 1 -8.21 -50.69 -65.03
N LYS A 2 -8.34 -51.66 -64.08
CA LYS A 2 -7.48 -51.98 -62.91
C LYS A 2 -7.40 -50.92 -61.79
N ARG A 3 -8.18 -50.96 -60.69
CA ARG A 3 -8.20 -51.84 -59.49
C ARG A 3 -6.90 -51.92 -58.65
N ARG A 4 -7.01 -51.50 -57.37
CA ARG A 4 -6.58 -52.12 -56.08
C ARG A 4 -6.10 -51.03 -55.09
N ASN A 5 -6.83 -50.75 -54.01
CA ASN A 5 -6.82 -51.38 -52.66
C ASN A 5 -5.53 -51.13 -51.85
N GLY A 6 -5.69 -50.59 -50.63
CA GLY A 6 -4.67 -50.59 -49.58
C GLY A 6 -4.98 -49.65 -48.41
N HIS A 7 -5.79 -50.12 -47.45
CA HIS A 7 -5.86 -49.55 -46.08
C HIS A 7 -4.54 -49.80 -45.34
N GLY A 8 -4.10 -48.83 -44.52
CA GLY A 8 -3.01 -49.00 -43.58
C GLY A 8 -2.71 -47.70 -42.81
N SER A 9 -3.39 -47.49 -41.68
CA SER A 9 -2.84 -46.78 -40.52
C SER A 9 -2.06 -47.78 -39.64
N PRO A 10 -1.27 -47.41 -38.60
CA PRO A 10 -0.91 -46.08 -38.07
C PRO A 10 0.63 -45.85 -37.81
N THR A 11 0.98 -44.59 -37.50
CA THR A 11 2.00 -43.98 -36.56
C THR A 11 3.11 -44.87 -35.96
N PRO A 12 4.35 -44.41 -35.62
CA PRO A 12 4.70 -43.10 -34.99
C PRO A 12 6.01 -42.46 -35.50
N ALA A 13 6.32 -41.19 -35.26
CA ALA A 13 6.87 -40.65 -34.03
C ALA A 13 7.20 -39.18 -34.28
N GLY A 14 6.80 -38.32 -33.37
CA GLY A 14 7.02 -36.87 -33.45
C GLY A 14 6.61 -36.24 -32.14
N ALA A 15 7.26 -36.66 -31.06
CA ALA A 15 7.12 -36.05 -29.74
C ALA A 15 7.48 -34.56 -29.85
N ARG A 16 6.46 -33.71 -29.75
CA ARG A 16 6.64 -32.29 -29.44
C ARG A 16 6.84 -32.20 -27.93
N PRO A 17 7.91 -31.58 -27.42
CA PRO A 17 7.96 -31.27 -26.01
C PRO A 17 7.05 -30.07 -25.74
N ASP A 18 6.03 -30.32 -24.94
CA ASP A 18 5.30 -29.31 -24.18
C ASP A 18 6.27 -28.61 -23.22
N ALA A 19 6.30 -27.28 -23.23
CA ALA A 19 6.55 -26.43 -22.06
C ALA A 19 6.75 -24.97 -22.51
N ASP A 20 5.69 -24.17 -22.47
CA ASP A 20 5.80 -22.81 -21.96
C ASP A 20 4.44 -22.40 -21.39
N ALA A 21 4.22 -22.78 -20.13
CA ALA A 21 3.13 -22.24 -19.35
C ALA A 21 3.54 -20.84 -18.88
N PRO A 22 2.70 -19.80 -19.03
CA PRO A 22 3.03 -18.48 -18.55
C PRO A 22 3.19 -18.53 -17.02
N GLY A 23 4.34 -18.07 -16.55
CA GLY A 23 4.62 -17.91 -15.13
C GLY A 23 3.51 -17.10 -14.47
N THR A 24 2.75 -17.76 -13.62
CA THR A 24 1.89 -17.11 -12.64
C THR A 24 2.81 -16.39 -11.67
N ASP A 25 3.02 -15.10 -11.91
CA ASP A 25 3.63 -14.19 -10.94
C ASP A 25 2.61 -14.06 -9.80
N GLU A 26 2.77 -14.88 -8.75
CA GLU A 26 2.01 -14.69 -7.52
C GLU A 26 2.40 -13.33 -6.94
N PRO A 27 1.45 -12.39 -6.74
CA PRO A 27 1.76 -11.19 -6.00
C PRO A 27 2.07 -11.61 -4.57
N GLY A 28 3.36 -11.53 -4.21
CA GLY A 28 3.86 -11.85 -2.88
C GLY A 28 2.98 -11.18 -1.82
N ALA A 29 2.41 -12.00 -0.94
CA ALA A 29 1.58 -11.57 0.16
C ALA A 29 2.26 -10.43 0.92
N ALA A 30 1.63 -9.25 0.94
CA ALA A 30 2.08 -8.15 1.78
C ALA A 30 2.14 -8.64 3.24
N PRO A 31 3.26 -8.47 3.95
CA PRO A 31 3.34 -8.89 5.33
C PRO A 31 2.35 -8.07 6.15
N ALA A 32 1.52 -8.73 6.94
CA ALA A 32 0.60 -8.11 7.88
C ALA A 32 1.39 -7.12 8.77
N ALA A 33 1.02 -5.83 8.69
CA ALA A 33 1.67 -4.78 9.45
C ALA A 33 1.31 -4.95 10.93
N GLU A 34 2.27 -5.40 11.74
CA GLU A 34 2.13 -5.35 13.19
C GLU A 34 2.11 -3.89 13.67
N PRO A 35 1.25 -3.52 14.64
CA PRO A 35 1.17 -2.16 15.13
C PRO A 35 2.46 -1.77 15.86
N VAL A 36 3.17 -0.78 15.32
CA VAL A 36 4.41 -0.27 15.90
C VAL A 36 4.10 0.51 17.19
N PRO A 37 4.79 0.24 18.32
CA PRO A 37 4.56 0.92 19.59
C PRO A 37 4.87 2.42 19.52
N GLU A 38 4.10 3.23 20.25
CA GLU A 38 4.19 4.71 20.28
C GLU A 38 5.58 5.24 20.69
N SER A 39 6.40 4.42 21.37
CA SER A 39 7.80 4.70 21.68
C SER A 39 8.67 4.90 20.43
N ALA A 40 8.33 4.27 19.30
CA ALA A 40 9.05 4.44 18.03
C ALA A 40 8.86 5.83 17.40
N LEU A 41 7.92 6.64 17.90
CA LEU A 41 7.79 8.04 17.51
C LEU A 41 8.83 8.95 18.20
N ARG A 42 9.53 8.46 19.23
CA ARG A 42 10.45 9.27 20.06
C ARG A 42 11.85 9.42 19.48
N GLU A 43 12.29 8.49 18.65
CA GLU A 43 13.66 8.47 18.11
C GLU A 43 13.64 8.79 16.62
N ILE A 44 13.74 10.08 16.30
CA ILE A 44 14.12 10.52 14.96
C ILE A 44 15.54 11.06 15.08
N PRO A 45 16.55 10.38 14.52
CA PRO A 45 17.91 10.90 14.49
C PRO A 45 17.95 12.26 13.79
N ALA A 46 18.62 13.23 14.41
CA ALA A 46 18.74 14.60 13.91
C ALA A 46 19.65 14.74 12.66
N ASP A 47 20.29 13.66 12.23
CA ASP A 47 21.19 13.65 11.08
C ASP A 47 20.49 13.01 9.86
N LEU A 48 19.60 13.79 9.26
CA LEU A 48 19.18 13.60 7.87
C LEU A 48 19.70 14.85 7.14
N SER A 49 20.68 14.65 6.26
CA SER A 49 21.43 15.73 5.62
C SER A 49 20.64 16.45 4.52
N GLY A 50 20.50 17.78 4.61
CA GLY A 50 19.97 18.68 3.57
C GLY A 50 18.64 19.35 3.93
N GLU A 51 18.33 20.53 3.37
CA GLU A 51 17.14 21.36 3.67
C GLU A 51 15.79 20.59 3.66
N SER A 52 15.72 19.45 2.96
CA SER A 52 14.60 18.49 2.98
C SER A 52 14.35 17.83 4.34
N SER A 53 15.38 17.72 5.18
CA SER A 53 15.29 17.20 6.53
C SER A 53 14.60 18.16 7.49
N ASP A 54 14.85 19.46 7.35
CA ASP A 54 14.22 20.48 8.19
C ASP A 54 12.72 20.55 7.90
N THR A 55 12.31 20.47 6.62
CA THR A 55 10.89 20.43 6.24
C THR A 55 10.21 19.16 6.72
N LEU A 56 10.85 17.99 6.58
CA LEU A 56 10.31 16.73 7.07
C LEU A 56 10.19 16.74 8.60
N THR A 57 11.16 17.32 9.31
CA THR A 57 11.13 17.45 10.76
C THR A 57 9.96 18.32 11.23
N LEU A 58 9.69 19.43 10.54
CA LEU A 58 8.51 20.27 10.81
C LEU A 58 7.21 19.50 10.58
N TYR A 59 7.08 18.81 9.45
CA TYR A 59 5.92 17.97 9.16
C TYR A 59 5.67 16.92 10.25
N LEU A 60 6.71 16.16 10.63
CA LEU A 60 6.60 15.12 11.66
C LEU A 60 6.25 15.70 13.03
N ARG A 61 6.73 16.91 13.33
CA ARG A 61 6.34 17.62 14.55
C ARG A 61 4.85 17.98 14.52
N ASP A 62 4.32 18.44 13.41
CA ASP A 62 2.91 18.83 13.29
C ASP A 62 1.98 17.61 13.35
N VAL A 63 2.30 16.53 12.63
CA VAL A 63 1.56 15.26 12.69
C VAL A 63 1.49 14.69 14.11
N ARG A 64 2.55 14.86 14.91
CA ARG A 64 2.56 14.42 16.32
C ARG A 64 1.66 15.26 17.22
N ARG A 65 1.30 16.49 16.84
CA ARG A 65 0.43 17.37 17.63
C ARG A 65 -1.04 17.13 17.36
N THR A 66 -1.39 16.52 16.24
CA THR A 66 -2.77 16.15 15.94
C THR A 66 -3.25 15.09 16.93
N THR A 67 -4.36 15.39 17.59
CA THR A 67 -5.04 14.47 18.51
C THR A 67 -5.66 13.32 17.74
N LEU A 68 -5.74 12.15 18.37
CA LEU A 68 -6.49 11.03 17.79
C LEU A 68 -7.98 11.22 18.07
N PHE A 69 -8.82 10.73 17.16
CA PHE A 69 -10.24 10.63 17.44
C PHE A 69 -10.54 9.60 18.52
N THR A 70 -11.59 9.86 19.28
CA THR A 70 -12.35 8.80 19.95
C THR A 70 -13.19 8.02 18.94
N ALA A 71 -13.60 6.80 19.29
CA ALA A 71 -14.42 5.97 18.39
C ALA A 71 -15.73 6.65 17.96
N GLU A 72 -16.35 7.43 18.87
CA GLU A 72 -17.58 8.17 18.56
C GLU A 72 -17.33 9.33 17.58
N GLU A 73 -16.24 10.08 17.76
CA GLU A 73 -15.85 11.18 16.85
C GLU A 73 -15.46 10.67 15.47
N GLU A 74 -14.75 9.53 15.42
CA GLU A 74 -14.37 8.87 14.16
C GLU A 74 -15.62 8.47 13.39
N TYR A 75 -16.57 7.78 14.03
CA TYR A 75 -17.81 7.37 13.39
C TYR A 75 -18.61 8.59 12.88
N ALA A 76 -18.82 9.59 13.73
CA ALA A 76 -19.57 10.79 13.36
C ALA A 76 -18.91 11.57 12.21
N THR A 77 -17.57 11.61 12.17
CA THR A 77 -16.83 12.30 11.12
C THR A 77 -16.80 11.48 9.83
N ALA A 78 -16.64 10.16 9.92
CA ALA A 78 -16.68 9.26 8.76
C ALA A 78 -18.04 9.27 8.06
N VAL A 79 -19.15 9.27 8.81
CA VAL A 79 -20.51 9.39 8.24
C VAL A 79 -20.66 10.69 7.46
N ARG A 80 -20.18 11.82 7.99
CA ARG A 80 -20.22 13.12 7.30
C ARG A 80 -19.30 13.15 6.08
N ALA A 81 -18.08 12.61 6.20
CA ALA A 81 -17.12 12.53 5.10
C ALA A 81 -17.71 11.74 3.93
N ARG A 82 -18.37 10.62 4.21
CA ARG A 82 -19.09 9.81 3.21
C ARG A 82 -20.25 10.57 2.55
N ALA A 83 -20.94 11.42 3.31
CA ALA A 83 -21.98 12.29 2.77
C ALA A 83 -21.44 13.43 1.87
N GLY A 84 -20.11 13.52 1.67
CA GLY A 84 -19.46 14.53 0.84
C GLY A 84 -19.04 15.79 1.58
N ASP A 85 -19.06 15.78 2.92
CA ASP A 85 -18.53 16.89 3.73
C ASP A 85 -17.00 16.97 3.58
N PHE A 86 -16.54 17.98 2.85
CA PHE A 86 -15.12 18.23 2.61
C PHE A 86 -14.35 18.46 3.92
N ALA A 87 -14.93 19.19 4.88
CA ALA A 87 -14.26 19.47 6.15
C ALA A 87 -14.15 18.20 7.00
N ALA A 88 -15.18 17.33 6.96
CA ALA A 88 -15.11 16.02 7.59
C ALA A 88 -14.04 15.12 6.97
N ARG A 89 -13.96 15.09 5.62
CA ARG A 89 -12.93 14.33 4.89
C ARG A 89 -11.52 14.83 5.25
N GLN A 90 -11.32 16.14 5.25
CA GLN A 90 -10.05 16.75 5.62
C GLN A 90 -9.66 16.39 7.06
N SER A 91 -10.62 16.47 7.99
CA SER A 91 -10.40 16.10 9.38
C SER A 91 -10.03 14.61 9.53
N MET A 92 -10.70 13.71 8.79
CA MET A 92 -10.35 12.28 8.74
C MET A 92 -8.91 12.06 8.26
N ILE A 93 -8.46 12.78 7.22
CA ILE A 93 -7.08 12.70 6.74
C ILE A 93 -6.11 13.12 7.84
N GLU A 94 -6.30 14.32 8.41
CA GLU A 94 -5.39 14.92 9.38
C GLU A 94 -5.22 14.07 10.64
N HIS A 95 -6.30 13.50 11.18
CA HIS A 95 -6.27 12.68 12.39
C HIS A 95 -5.62 11.31 12.16
N ASN A 96 -5.54 10.85 10.90
CA ASN A 96 -4.93 9.58 10.53
C ASN A 96 -3.49 9.70 10.00
N LEU A 97 -2.91 10.90 9.89
CA LEU A 97 -1.52 11.07 9.43
C LEU A 97 -0.50 10.35 10.33
N ARG A 98 -0.79 10.20 11.63
CA ARG A 98 0.07 9.44 12.56
C ARG A 98 0.17 7.96 12.17
N LEU A 99 -0.91 7.39 11.65
CA LEU A 99 -0.94 6.00 11.16
C LEU A 99 -0.07 5.85 9.92
N VAL A 100 -0.11 6.81 9.00
CA VAL A 100 0.74 6.77 7.80
C VAL A 100 2.22 6.75 8.19
N VAL A 101 2.63 7.63 9.10
CA VAL A 101 4.02 7.69 9.58
C VAL A 101 4.43 6.40 10.30
N SER A 102 3.54 5.80 11.11
CA SER A 102 3.88 4.55 11.82
C SER A 102 4.08 3.39 10.86
N ILE A 103 3.25 3.28 9.82
CA ILE A 103 3.38 2.27 8.76
C ILE A 103 4.65 2.52 7.95
N ALA A 104 4.88 3.77 7.48
CA ALA A 104 6.04 4.13 6.66
C ALA A 104 7.38 3.82 7.34
N LYS A 105 7.46 3.98 8.67
CA LYS A 105 8.66 3.60 9.45
C LYS A 105 9.02 2.12 9.33
N GLY A 106 8.04 1.23 9.17
CA GLY A 106 8.27 -0.20 8.91
C GLY A 106 8.89 -0.50 7.54
N TYR A 107 9.01 0.51 6.67
CA TYR A 107 9.61 0.42 5.34
C TYR A 107 10.98 1.10 5.21
N LEU A 108 11.54 1.58 6.31
CA LEU A 108 12.91 2.11 6.36
C LEU A 108 13.95 1.05 5.96
N GLY A 109 15.06 1.51 5.39
CA GLY A 109 16.20 0.65 5.01
C GLY A 109 16.03 -0.10 3.69
N ARG A 110 14.95 0.14 2.94
CA ARG A 110 14.68 -0.50 1.63
C ARG A 110 15.15 0.33 0.42
N GLY A 111 15.98 1.35 0.65
CA GLY A 111 16.50 2.22 -0.41
C GLY A 111 15.54 3.34 -0.86
N VAL A 112 14.37 3.45 -0.25
CA VAL A 112 13.42 4.56 -0.48
C VAL A 112 13.48 5.52 0.72
N PRO A 113 13.57 6.85 0.49
CA PRO A 113 13.51 7.85 1.54
C PRO A 113 12.21 7.80 2.34
N LEU A 114 12.28 8.15 3.63
CA LEU A 114 11.09 8.19 4.50
C LEU A 114 10.04 9.20 4.01
N SER A 115 10.47 10.35 3.47
CA SER A 115 9.57 11.35 2.88
C SER A 115 8.70 10.72 1.80
N ASP A 116 9.31 9.97 0.89
CA ASP A 116 8.62 9.41 -0.27
C ASP A 116 7.65 8.31 0.17
N LEU A 117 8.03 7.49 1.14
CA LEU A 117 7.15 6.49 1.76
C LEU A 117 5.94 7.13 2.43
N ILE A 118 6.13 8.29 3.09
CA ILE A 118 5.04 9.04 3.72
C ILE A 118 4.12 9.64 2.67
N GLU A 119 4.67 10.23 1.60
CA GLU A 119 3.85 10.82 0.53
C GLU A 119 2.97 9.77 -0.15
N GLU A 120 3.53 8.60 -0.51
CA GLU A 120 2.76 7.48 -1.06
C GLU A 120 1.70 6.97 -0.08
N GLY A 121 2.04 6.90 1.20
CA GLY A 121 1.09 6.53 2.26
C GLY A 121 -0.06 7.53 2.42
N ASN A 122 0.23 8.83 2.31
CA ASN A 122 -0.77 9.90 2.36
C ASN A 122 -1.72 9.84 1.16
N LEU A 123 -1.20 9.58 -0.05
CA LEU A 123 -2.01 9.34 -1.24
C LEU A 123 -2.95 8.14 -1.04
N GLY A 124 -2.41 7.04 -0.50
CA GLY A 124 -3.19 5.85 -0.15
C GLY A 124 -4.30 6.16 0.86
N LEU A 125 -3.99 6.92 1.91
CA LEU A 125 -4.96 7.34 2.93
C LEU A 125 -6.11 8.16 2.32
N MET A 126 -5.79 9.16 1.49
CA MET A 126 -6.80 9.99 0.83
C MET A 126 -7.76 9.17 -0.03
N HIS A 127 -7.25 8.13 -0.69
CA HIS A 127 -8.03 7.23 -1.53
C HIS A 127 -8.83 6.20 -0.71
N ALA A 128 -8.29 5.77 0.44
CA ALA A 128 -8.98 4.85 1.35
C ALA A 128 -10.21 5.52 2.00
N ILE A 129 -10.10 6.79 2.38
CA ILE A 129 -11.20 7.55 2.97
C ILE A 129 -12.38 7.68 1.99
N ASP A 130 -12.11 7.84 0.69
CA ASP A 130 -13.18 7.92 -0.33
C ASP A 130 -14.00 6.62 -0.46
N LYS A 131 -13.46 5.50 0.01
CA LYS A 131 -14.07 4.17 -0.06
C LYS A 131 -14.47 3.63 1.32
N PHE A 132 -14.25 4.42 2.37
CA PHE A 132 -14.46 3.97 3.73
C PHE A 132 -15.95 3.88 4.07
N GLU A 133 -16.33 2.79 4.70
CA GLU A 133 -17.71 2.46 5.08
C GLU A 133 -17.77 2.39 6.62
N PRO A 134 -18.28 3.45 7.29
CA PRO A 134 -18.40 3.50 8.75
C PRO A 134 -19.53 2.64 9.31
#